data_AF-A0A560BM71-F1
#
_entry.id   AF-A0A560BM71-F1
#
_cell.length_a   1.000
_cell.length_b   1.000
_cell.length_c   1.000
_cell.angle_alpha   90.00
_cell.angle_beta   90.00
_cell.angle_gamma   90.00
#
_symmetry.space_group_name_H-M   'P 1'
#
loop_
_entity.id
_entity.type
_entity.pdbx_description
1 polymer ?
#
loop_
_entity_poly.entity_id
_entity_poly.type
_entity_poly.pdbx_seq_one_letter_code
_entity_poly.pdbx_strand_id
1 'polypeptide(L)'
;MHDLSFRAWRTQLGLTIHRAAIEIGDPESFIRELDTGTVELDRKTLLAMEALTARHERGELVIHAPGSAANARPKGKPGDEGIEPLAGDSWATRTARLALAILATDPRIRSYGELHDDVVAAGGDPDIGTMQKYAYPLGRIGQAIGLISEEMGKPVPPIEALVVNAKSQLPGKGIDGFLRDFLKAENKAEDARLLQYATHRPRIIKSIHADIAAFPEWDEVLRLAGVRAL
;
A
#
# COMPACT_ATOMS: atom_id res chain seq x y z
N MET A 1 -3.49 14.39 -28.29
CA MET A 1 -4.96 14.24 -28.34
C MET A 1 -5.23 12.94 -29.08
N HIS A 2 -5.44 11.84 -28.36
CA HIS A 2 -5.91 10.60 -28.97
C HIS A 2 -7.32 10.37 -28.45
N ASP A 3 -8.27 10.77 -29.28
CA ASP A 3 -9.70 10.57 -29.07
C ASP A 3 -10.04 9.15 -29.53
N LEU A 4 -9.94 8.20 -28.61
CA LEU A 4 -10.48 6.86 -28.80
C LEU A 4 -11.89 6.86 -28.21
N SER A 5 -12.90 6.93 -29.08
CA SER A 5 -14.29 6.85 -28.63
C SER A 5 -14.52 5.55 -27.85
N PHE A 6 -15.19 5.66 -26.71
CA PHE A 6 -15.46 4.57 -25.76
C PHE A 6 -16.10 3.32 -26.40
N ARG A 7 -16.82 3.48 -27.52
CA ARG A 7 -17.36 2.37 -28.34
C ARG A 7 -16.28 1.46 -28.93
N ALA A 8 -15.14 2.02 -29.35
CA ALA A 8 -14.02 1.23 -29.87
C ALA A 8 -13.37 0.39 -28.74
N TRP A 9 -13.35 0.93 -27.53
CA TRP A 9 -12.78 0.28 -26.35
C TRP A 9 -13.63 -0.92 -25.86
N ARG A 10 -14.97 -0.80 -25.94
CA ARG A 10 -15.92 -1.84 -25.50
C ARG A 10 -15.85 -3.13 -26.34
N THR A 11 -15.68 -3.00 -27.66
CA THR A 11 -15.62 -4.16 -28.58
C THR A 11 -14.34 -4.97 -28.40
N GLN A 12 -13.26 -4.33 -27.95
CA GLN A 12 -11.95 -4.97 -27.83
C GLN A 12 -11.75 -5.76 -26.53
N LEU A 13 -12.55 -5.48 -25.49
CA LEU A 13 -12.32 -6.03 -24.14
C LEU A 13 -13.37 -7.05 -23.68
N GLY A 14 -14.52 -7.20 -24.35
CA GLY A 14 -15.48 -8.26 -24.02
C GLY A 14 -15.91 -8.30 -22.54
N LEU A 15 -16.01 -7.14 -21.88
CA LEU A 15 -16.22 -7.05 -20.43
C LEU A 15 -17.70 -7.01 -20.08
N THR A 16 -18.12 -7.92 -19.21
CA THR A 16 -19.40 -7.83 -18.49
C THR A 16 -19.24 -6.85 -17.32
N ILE A 17 -19.79 -5.64 -17.50
CA ILE A 17 -19.80 -4.52 -16.55
C ILE A 17 -20.71 -4.87 -15.37
N HIS A 18 -20.27 -5.76 -14.48
CA HIS A 18 -21.09 -6.15 -13.31
C HIS A 18 -20.46 -5.81 -11.97
N ARG A 19 -19.15 -5.49 -11.91
CA ARG A 19 -18.47 -5.28 -10.62
C ARG A 19 -18.24 -3.82 -10.23
N ALA A 20 -17.98 -2.92 -11.18
CA ALA A 20 -17.89 -1.47 -10.92
C ALA A 20 -19.24 -0.86 -10.52
N ALA A 21 -20.32 -1.48 -10.98
CA ALA A 21 -21.68 -1.01 -10.80
C ALA A 21 -22.22 -1.26 -9.37
N ILE A 22 -21.62 -2.19 -8.63
CA ILE A 22 -22.03 -2.57 -7.27
C ILE A 22 -21.65 -1.49 -6.23
N GLU A 23 -20.61 -0.69 -6.49
CA GLU A 23 -20.23 0.40 -5.57
C GLU A 23 -21.11 1.65 -5.70
N ILE A 24 -21.89 1.79 -6.78
CA ILE A 24 -22.68 3.00 -7.08
C ILE A 24 -24.16 2.84 -6.66
N GLY A 25 -24.60 1.65 -6.26
CA GLY A 25 -25.95 1.42 -5.72
C GLY A 25 -27.08 1.32 -6.75
N ASP A 26 -26.82 1.60 -8.04
CA ASP A 26 -27.73 1.33 -9.16
C ASP A 26 -26.96 0.99 -10.46
N PRO A 27 -26.73 -0.31 -10.72
CA PRO A 27 -25.98 -0.77 -11.87
C PRO A 27 -26.59 -0.49 -13.24
N GLU A 28 -27.93 -0.51 -13.34
CA GLU A 28 -28.61 -0.43 -14.62
C GLU A 28 -28.65 1.01 -15.15
N SER A 29 -28.81 1.98 -14.26
CA SER A 29 -28.73 3.41 -14.61
C SER A 29 -27.33 3.79 -15.10
N PHE A 30 -26.29 3.32 -14.41
CA PHE A 30 -24.90 3.55 -14.81
C PHE A 30 -24.57 2.97 -16.19
N ILE A 31 -25.06 1.75 -16.49
CA ILE A 31 -24.87 1.11 -17.80
C ILE A 31 -25.63 1.88 -18.90
N ARG A 32 -26.84 2.38 -18.63
CA ARG A 32 -27.61 3.21 -19.57
C ARG A 32 -26.95 4.55 -19.87
N GLU A 33 -26.39 5.21 -18.87
CA GLU A 33 -25.69 6.50 -19.02
C GLU A 33 -24.36 6.36 -19.78
N LEU A 34 -23.67 5.23 -19.59
CA LEU A 34 -22.48 4.90 -20.38
C LEU A 34 -22.77 4.64 -21.86
N ASP A 35 -23.93 4.06 -22.19
CA ASP A 35 -24.33 3.80 -23.59
C ASP A 35 -24.73 5.07 -24.36
N THR A 36 -25.11 6.13 -23.66
CA THR A 36 -25.44 7.44 -24.26
C THR A 36 -24.24 8.36 -24.44
N GLY A 37 -23.07 8.00 -23.89
CA GLY A 37 -21.82 8.77 -24.03
C GLY A 37 -21.75 10.01 -23.12
N THR A 38 -22.56 10.07 -22.08
CA THR A 38 -22.77 11.25 -21.24
C THR A 38 -22.37 11.01 -19.79
N VAL A 39 -21.21 10.41 -19.56
CA VAL A 39 -20.67 10.27 -18.19
C VAL A 39 -19.35 11.03 -18.09
N GLU A 40 -19.37 12.16 -17.39
CA GLU A 40 -18.16 12.72 -16.82
C GLU A 40 -17.71 11.82 -15.68
N LEU A 41 -16.73 10.95 -15.96
CA LEU A 41 -16.08 10.16 -14.92
C LEU A 41 -15.23 11.11 -14.07
N ASP A 42 -15.51 11.18 -12.78
CA ASP A 42 -14.65 11.94 -11.89
C ASP A 42 -13.23 11.35 -11.86
N ARG A 43 -12.26 12.19 -11.51
CA ARG A 43 -10.84 11.81 -11.50
C ARG A 43 -10.56 10.59 -10.61
N LYS A 44 -11.36 10.37 -9.55
CA LYS A 44 -11.22 9.25 -8.62
C LYS A 44 -11.61 7.93 -9.31
N THR A 45 -12.67 7.96 -10.10
CA THR A 45 -13.17 6.81 -10.88
C THR A 45 -12.20 6.47 -12.00
N LEU A 46 -11.65 7.47 -12.70
CA LEU A 46 -10.59 7.29 -13.69
C LEU A 46 -9.33 6.64 -13.09
N LEU A 47 -8.87 7.12 -11.92
CA LEU A 47 -7.70 6.54 -11.23
C LEU A 47 -7.95 5.12 -10.73
N ALA A 48 -9.18 4.81 -10.28
CA ALA A 48 -9.55 3.46 -9.89
C ALA A 48 -9.57 2.51 -11.11
N MET A 49 -9.97 3.00 -12.29
CA MET A 49 -9.96 2.26 -13.54
C MET A 49 -8.55 2.08 -14.12
N GLU A 50 -7.66 3.07 -14.01
CA GLU A 50 -6.25 2.96 -14.41
C GLU A 50 -5.48 1.93 -13.54
N ALA A 51 -5.93 1.68 -12.31
CA ALA A 51 -5.36 0.68 -11.42
C ALA A 51 -5.81 -0.77 -11.73
N LEU A 52 -6.77 -0.96 -12.64
CA LEU A 52 -7.22 -2.29 -13.06
C LEU A 52 -6.23 -2.89 -14.05
N THR A 53 -5.58 -3.98 -13.66
CA THR A 53 -4.69 -4.72 -14.57
C THR A 53 -5.50 -5.79 -15.29
N ALA A 54 -5.57 -5.71 -16.62
CA ALA A 54 -6.18 -6.75 -17.44
C ALA A 54 -5.09 -7.71 -17.95
N ARG A 55 -5.30 -9.02 -17.77
CA ARG A 55 -4.40 -10.08 -18.29
C ARG A 55 -5.20 -11.13 -19.03
N HIS A 56 -4.58 -11.70 -20.05
CA HIS A 56 -5.13 -12.86 -20.73
C HIS A 56 -4.70 -14.13 -19.99
N GLU A 57 -5.67 -14.85 -19.42
CA GLU A 57 -5.46 -16.10 -18.72
C GLU A 57 -6.31 -17.20 -19.37
N ARG A 58 -5.67 -18.29 -19.83
CA ARG A 58 -6.34 -19.44 -20.46
C ARG A 58 -7.33 -19.08 -21.59
N GLY A 59 -7.03 -18.03 -22.35
CA GLY A 59 -7.85 -17.58 -23.47
C GLY A 59 -8.94 -16.57 -23.12
N GLU A 60 -9.11 -16.22 -21.85
CA GLU A 60 -10.07 -15.22 -21.37
C GLU A 60 -9.35 -13.98 -20.85
N LEU A 61 -9.95 -12.80 -21.03
CA LEU A 61 -9.44 -11.56 -20.48
C LEU A 61 -9.97 -11.38 -19.05
N VAL A 62 -9.07 -11.42 -18.07
CA VAL A 62 -9.40 -11.30 -16.65
C VAL A 62 -8.94 -9.93 -16.13
N ILE A 63 -9.84 -9.23 -15.44
CA ILE A 63 -9.55 -7.94 -14.80
C ILE A 63 -9.40 -8.12 -13.29
N HIS A 64 -8.24 -7.73 -12.77
CA HIS A 64 -7.95 -7.78 -11.34
C HIS A 64 -8.18 -6.41 -10.68
N ALA A 65 -8.97 -6.39 -9.61
CA ALA A 65 -9.11 -5.22 -8.74
C ALA A 65 -7.97 -5.16 -7.71
N PRO A 66 -7.51 -3.96 -7.30
CA PRO A 66 -6.48 -3.83 -6.28
C PRO A 66 -6.93 -4.48 -4.97
N GLY A 67 -6.14 -5.40 -4.42
CA GLY A 67 -6.37 -6.01 -3.11
C GLY A 67 -7.13 -7.35 -3.09
N SER A 68 -7.39 -7.99 -4.24
CA SER A 68 -7.92 -9.36 -4.24
C SER A 68 -6.81 -10.40 -4.07
N ALA A 69 -7.04 -11.39 -3.21
CA ALA A 69 -6.15 -12.52 -2.89
C ALA A 69 -5.78 -13.44 -4.08
N ALA A 70 -6.12 -13.07 -5.31
CA ALA A 70 -5.73 -13.78 -6.54
C ALA A 70 -4.32 -13.41 -7.05
N ASN A 71 -3.62 -12.47 -6.40
CA ASN A 71 -2.24 -12.08 -6.76
C ASN A 71 -1.16 -13.08 -6.29
N ALA A 72 -1.48 -14.37 -6.22
CA ALA A 72 -0.50 -15.40 -5.89
C ALA A 72 0.53 -15.55 -7.03
N ARG A 73 1.79 -15.26 -6.71
CA ARG A 73 3.05 -15.32 -7.49
C ARG A 73 3.03 -16.25 -8.73
N PRO A 74 3.61 -15.84 -9.88
CA PRO A 74 4.38 -16.77 -10.68
C PRO A 74 5.61 -17.21 -9.86
N LYS A 75 5.87 -18.52 -9.80
CA LYS A 75 7.04 -19.10 -9.14
C LYS A 75 8.33 -18.71 -9.90
N GLY A 76 8.87 -17.53 -9.59
CA GLY A 76 10.21 -17.10 -9.99
C GLY A 76 11.13 -17.02 -8.77
N LYS A 77 12.41 -17.38 -8.93
CA LYS A 77 13.42 -17.22 -7.88
C LYS A 77 13.60 -15.73 -7.55
N PRO A 78 13.78 -15.33 -6.27
CA PRO A 78 14.06 -13.95 -5.91
C PRO A 78 15.49 -13.59 -6.35
N GLY A 79 15.65 -12.41 -6.94
CA GLY A 79 16.91 -11.96 -7.51
C GLY A 79 17.07 -10.45 -7.52
N ASP A 80 16.36 -9.73 -8.41
CA ASP A 80 16.76 -8.34 -8.72
C ASP A 80 15.63 -7.29 -8.77
N GLU A 81 14.34 -7.66 -8.65
CA GLU A 81 13.22 -6.71 -8.85
C GLU A 81 12.53 -6.23 -7.55
N GLY A 82 12.96 -6.70 -6.38
CA GLY A 82 12.30 -6.43 -5.10
C GLY A 82 10.90 -7.08 -5.00
N ILE A 83 10.18 -6.80 -3.92
CA ILE A 83 8.79 -7.26 -3.73
C ILE A 83 7.80 -6.29 -4.38
N GLU A 84 6.69 -6.81 -4.92
CA GLU A 84 5.75 -6.06 -5.77
C GLU A 84 5.27 -4.71 -5.20
N PRO A 85 4.96 -4.55 -3.89
CA PRO A 85 4.57 -3.24 -3.34
C PRO A 85 5.67 -2.16 -3.44
N LEU A 86 6.93 -2.57 -3.59
CA LEU A 86 8.10 -1.71 -3.74
C LEU A 86 8.71 -1.77 -5.13
N ALA A 87 8.09 -2.46 -6.09
CA ALA A 87 8.54 -2.55 -7.48
C ALA A 87 8.01 -1.37 -8.33
N GLY A 88 8.80 -0.97 -9.33
CA GLY A 88 8.48 0.14 -10.25
C GLY A 88 8.93 1.52 -9.76
N ASP A 89 8.64 2.57 -10.55
CA ASP A 89 9.26 3.90 -10.38
C ASP A 89 8.28 5.05 -10.14
N SER A 90 7.06 4.72 -9.71
CA SER A 90 6.14 5.78 -9.27
C SER A 90 6.71 6.52 -8.06
N TRP A 91 6.34 7.80 -7.93
CA TRP A 91 6.77 8.64 -6.81
C TRP A 91 6.58 7.94 -5.45
N ALA A 92 5.41 7.33 -5.25
CA ALA A 92 5.08 6.66 -3.99
C ALA A 92 6.00 5.46 -3.71
N THR A 93 6.39 4.73 -4.76
CA THR A 93 7.27 3.57 -4.65
C THR A 93 8.71 3.98 -4.36
N ARG A 94 9.24 4.99 -5.07
CA ARG A 94 10.58 5.55 -4.78
C ARG A 94 10.66 6.08 -3.35
N THR A 95 9.63 6.82 -2.93
CA THR A 95 9.51 7.34 -1.57
C THR A 95 9.43 6.22 -0.55
N ALA A 96 8.66 5.16 -0.82
CA ALA A 96 8.56 4.00 0.07
C ALA A 96 9.91 3.31 0.25
N ARG A 97 10.71 3.14 -0.82
CA ARG A 97 12.05 2.55 -0.73
C ARG A 97 12.99 3.39 0.13
N LEU A 98 13.03 4.71 -0.09
CA LEU A 98 13.84 5.62 0.73
C LEU A 98 13.39 5.63 2.19
N ALA A 99 12.09 5.77 2.43
CA ALA A 99 11.54 5.78 3.78
C ALA A 99 11.82 4.46 4.51
N LEU A 100 11.67 3.31 3.84
CA LEU A 100 12.01 2.01 4.43
C LEU A 100 13.49 1.94 4.80
N ALA A 101 14.40 2.37 3.92
CA ALA A 101 15.83 2.40 4.21
C ALA A 101 16.16 3.29 5.43
N ILE A 102 15.59 4.50 5.48
CA ILE A 102 15.77 5.45 6.60
C ILE A 102 15.29 4.84 7.91
N LEU A 103 14.06 4.32 7.93
CA LEU A 103 13.43 3.78 9.14
C LEU A 103 14.14 2.52 9.64
N ALA A 104 14.61 1.66 8.73
CA ALA A 104 15.34 0.44 9.07
C ALA A 104 16.74 0.72 9.62
N THR A 105 17.42 1.74 9.10
CA THR A 105 18.79 2.11 9.50
C THR A 105 18.81 2.94 10.80
N ASP A 106 17.80 3.79 11.00
CA ASP A 106 17.62 4.59 12.22
C ASP A 106 16.15 4.46 12.70
N PRO A 107 15.82 3.41 13.48
CA PRO A 107 14.46 3.08 13.89
C PRO A 107 13.93 3.95 15.04
N ARG A 108 14.10 5.28 14.93
CA ARG A 108 13.49 6.26 15.83
C ARG A 108 12.12 6.73 15.35
N ILE A 109 11.28 7.12 16.31
CA ILE A 109 9.99 7.76 16.04
C ILE A 109 10.22 9.08 15.31
N ARG A 110 9.45 9.32 14.25
CA ARG A 110 9.49 10.55 13.45
C ARG A 110 8.09 11.04 13.17
N SER A 111 7.91 12.35 13.15
CA SER A 111 6.73 12.94 12.54
C SER A 111 6.74 12.77 11.02
N TYR A 112 5.58 12.89 10.38
CA TYR A 112 5.50 12.93 8.90
C TYR A 112 6.37 14.04 8.27
N GLY A 113 6.58 15.16 8.98
CA GLY A 113 7.46 16.24 8.52
C GLY A 113 8.93 15.82 8.58
N GLU A 114 9.37 15.28 9.71
CA GLU A 114 10.75 14.78 9.87
C GLU A 114 11.07 13.66 8.87
N LEU A 115 10.14 12.73 8.63
CA LEU A 115 10.34 11.71 7.59
C LEU A 115 10.46 12.35 6.20
N HIS A 116 9.68 13.40 5.91
CA HIS A 116 9.79 14.09 4.63
C HIS A 116 11.16 14.72 4.46
N ASP A 117 11.65 15.43 5.48
CA ASP A 117 12.97 16.06 5.45
C ASP A 117 14.08 15.00 5.26
N ASP A 118 13.99 13.87 5.97
CA ASP A 118 14.94 12.76 5.83
C ASP A 118 14.90 12.14 4.41
N VAL A 119 13.70 11.95 3.84
CA VAL A 119 13.54 11.42 2.47
C VAL A 119 14.12 12.39 1.43
N VAL A 120 13.88 13.69 1.58
CA VAL A 120 14.45 14.71 0.70
C VAL A 120 15.96 14.75 0.81
N ALA A 121 16.50 14.67 2.04
CA ALA A 121 17.95 14.61 2.28
C ALA A 121 18.58 13.35 1.64
N ALA A 122 17.85 12.24 1.58
CA ALA A 122 18.27 11.01 0.91
C ALA A 122 18.09 11.02 -0.63
N GLY A 123 17.75 12.17 -1.23
CA GLY A 123 17.59 12.34 -2.68
C GLY A 123 16.16 12.12 -3.20
N GLY A 124 15.16 12.11 -2.32
CA GLY A 124 13.76 12.08 -2.67
C GLY A 124 13.22 13.42 -3.21
N ASP A 125 12.07 13.37 -3.87
CA ASP A 125 11.46 14.54 -4.51
C ASP A 125 10.91 15.54 -3.45
N PRO A 126 11.34 16.82 -3.46
CA PRO A 126 10.96 17.81 -2.43
C PRO A 126 9.56 18.42 -2.63
N ASP A 127 9.04 18.42 -3.86
CA ASP A 127 7.88 19.24 -4.22
C ASP A 127 6.54 18.47 -4.18
N ILE A 128 6.10 18.18 -2.95
CA ILE A 128 4.90 17.39 -2.72
C ILE A 128 4.31 17.74 -1.35
N GLY A 129 3.28 18.61 -1.34
CA GLY A 129 2.52 18.97 -0.13
C GLY A 129 2.33 17.79 0.85
N THR A 130 2.93 17.91 2.03
CA THR A 130 3.58 16.81 2.76
C THR A 130 2.65 15.88 3.53
N MET A 131 1.54 16.37 4.07
CA MET A 131 0.81 15.63 5.11
C MET A 131 -0.16 14.55 4.59
N GLN A 132 -0.78 14.76 3.43
CA GLN A 132 -1.76 13.81 2.87
C GLN A 132 -1.13 12.76 1.94
N LYS A 133 0.18 12.90 1.61
CA LYS A 133 0.83 12.11 0.56
C LYS A 133 1.62 10.90 1.06
N TYR A 134 2.04 10.87 2.33
CA TYR A 134 2.78 9.73 2.89
C TYR A 134 1.91 8.50 3.20
N ALA A 135 0.59 8.62 3.16
CA ALA A 135 -0.30 7.47 3.34
C ALA A 135 -0.03 6.35 2.31
N TYR A 136 0.19 6.71 1.04
CA TYR A 136 0.47 5.73 -0.02
C TYR A 136 1.85 5.06 0.11
N PRO A 137 2.97 5.80 0.27
CA PRO A 137 4.28 5.21 0.56
C PRO A 137 4.26 4.29 1.79
N LEU A 138 3.68 4.73 2.91
CA LEU A 138 3.62 3.93 4.14
C LEU A 138 2.72 2.71 3.98
N GLY A 139 1.63 2.82 3.21
CA GLY A 139 0.80 1.67 2.84
C GLY A 139 1.56 0.62 2.03
N ARG A 140 2.42 1.06 1.10
CA ARG A 140 3.31 0.16 0.34
C ARG A 140 4.34 -0.51 1.25
N ILE A 141 4.90 0.21 2.22
CA ILE A 141 5.79 -0.37 3.23
C ILE A 141 5.05 -1.44 4.04
N GLY A 142 3.87 -1.15 4.58
CA GLY A 142 3.10 -2.14 5.36
C GLY A 142 2.77 -3.41 4.56
N GLN A 143 2.39 -3.26 3.29
CA GLN A 143 2.18 -4.40 2.38
C GLN A 143 3.46 -5.21 2.15
N ALA A 144 4.58 -4.51 1.92
CA ALA A 144 5.89 -5.12 1.77
C ALA A 144 6.31 -5.91 3.02
N ILE A 145 6.16 -5.32 4.20
CA ILE A 145 6.47 -5.97 5.48
C ILE A 145 5.63 -7.24 5.66
N GLY A 146 4.35 -7.21 5.28
CA GLY A 146 3.49 -8.40 5.29
C GLY A 146 4.04 -9.54 4.42
N LEU A 147 4.42 -9.25 3.17
CA LEU A 147 5.01 -10.24 2.26
C LEU A 147 6.38 -10.75 2.74
N ILE A 148 7.21 -9.87 3.30
CA ILE A 148 8.51 -10.25 3.86
C ILE A 148 8.32 -11.14 5.08
N SER A 149 7.33 -10.85 5.92
CA SER A 149 7.00 -11.68 7.07
C SER A 149 6.62 -13.11 6.68
N GLU A 150 5.84 -13.27 5.60
CA GLU A 150 5.54 -14.58 5.02
C GLU A 150 6.80 -15.29 4.51
N GLU A 151 7.66 -14.58 3.78
CA GLU A 151 8.91 -15.13 3.23
C GLU A 151 9.91 -15.54 4.33
N MET A 152 10.02 -14.74 5.40
CA MET A 152 10.86 -15.05 6.56
C MET A 152 10.26 -16.13 7.47
N GLY A 153 8.98 -16.48 7.29
CA GLY A 153 8.26 -17.44 8.14
C GLY A 153 8.06 -16.95 9.59
N LYS A 154 8.13 -15.64 9.83
CA LYS A 154 7.94 -15.05 11.16
C LYS A 154 7.42 -13.62 11.09
N PRO A 155 6.78 -13.11 12.16
CA PRO A 155 6.28 -11.74 12.19
C PRO A 155 7.41 -10.71 12.07
N VAL A 156 7.26 -9.76 11.15
CA VAL A 156 8.11 -8.57 11.04
C VAL A 156 7.33 -7.38 11.58
N PRO A 157 7.87 -6.61 12.54
CA PRO A 157 7.15 -5.46 13.09
C PRO A 157 6.83 -4.40 12.02
N PRO A 158 5.65 -3.77 12.06
CA PRO A 158 5.23 -2.77 11.08
C PRO A 158 6.00 -1.46 11.27
N ILE A 159 7.15 -1.33 10.60
CA ILE A 159 8.09 -0.22 10.79
C ILE A 159 7.50 1.15 10.49
N GLU A 160 6.48 1.21 9.61
CA GLU A 160 5.73 2.43 9.31
C GLU A 160 5.00 3.00 10.54
N ALA A 161 4.83 2.21 11.60
CA ALA A 161 4.29 2.68 12.88
C ALA A 161 5.17 3.70 13.60
N LEU A 162 6.46 3.80 13.25
CA LEU A 162 7.37 4.84 13.75
C LEU A 162 7.00 6.25 13.25
N VAL A 163 6.16 6.33 12.20
CA VAL A 163 5.77 7.59 11.59
C VAL A 163 4.47 8.11 12.20
N VAL A 164 4.57 9.20 12.96
CA VAL A 164 3.50 9.70 13.82
C VAL A 164 3.00 11.08 13.43
N ASN A 165 1.79 11.40 13.88
CA ASN A 165 1.34 12.79 13.87
C ASN A 165 2.09 13.59 14.95
N ALA A 166 2.65 14.74 14.59
CA ALA A 166 3.46 15.56 15.50
C ALA A 166 2.71 15.98 16.79
N LYS A 167 1.38 16.15 16.73
CA LYS A 167 0.56 16.54 17.89
C LYS A 167 0.21 15.34 18.76
N SER A 168 -0.33 14.27 18.18
CA SER A 168 -0.80 13.12 18.96
C SER A 168 0.29 12.14 19.35
N GLN A 169 1.46 12.20 18.71
CA GLN A 169 2.56 11.24 18.87
C GLN A 169 2.12 9.79 18.60
N LEU A 170 1.10 9.63 17.76
CA LEU A 170 0.57 8.35 17.35
C LEU A 170 0.51 8.27 15.82
N PRO A 171 0.71 7.08 15.24
CA PRO A 171 0.54 6.90 13.80
C PRO A 171 -0.93 7.11 13.41
N GLY A 172 -1.17 7.47 12.16
CA GLY A 172 -2.52 7.61 11.61
C GLY A 172 -3.31 6.30 11.63
N LYS A 173 -4.64 6.37 11.62
CA LYS A 173 -5.51 5.16 11.63
C LYS A 173 -5.37 4.29 10.38
N GLY A 174 -4.86 4.84 9.28
CA GLY A 174 -4.69 4.13 8.01
C GLY A 174 -3.78 2.90 8.12
N ILE A 175 -2.87 2.85 9.10
CA ILE A 175 -1.98 1.69 9.30
C ILE A 175 -2.56 0.64 10.26
N ASP A 176 -3.73 0.88 10.88
CA ASP A 176 -4.27 0.00 11.91
C ASP A 176 -4.53 -1.43 11.39
N GLY A 177 -4.67 -1.62 10.06
CA GLY A 177 -4.70 -2.93 9.42
C GLY A 177 -3.41 -3.73 9.68
N PHE A 178 -2.27 -3.17 9.27
CA PHE A 178 -0.96 -3.79 9.45
C PHE A 178 -0.63 -4.07 10.92
N LEU A 179 -0.97 -3.11 11.81
CA LEU A 179 -0.79 -3.29 13.25
C LEU A 179 -1.57 -4.50 13.80
N ARG A 180 -2.83 -4.67 13.38
CA ARG A 180 -3.65 -5.81 13.82
C ARG A 180 -3.12 -7.13 13.29
N ASP A 181 -2.67 -7.15 12.04
CA ASP A 181 -2.16 -8.36 11.43
C ASP A 181 -0.86 -8.81 12.11
N PHE A 182 0.06 -7.87 12.38
CA PHE A 182 1.25 -8.12 13.19
C PHE A 182 0.91 -8.65 14.59
N LEU A 183 0.01 -7.97 15.32
CA LEU A 183 -0.40 -8.39 16.66
C LEU A 183 -1.00 -9.79 16.66
N LYS A 184 -1.80 -10.15 15.66
CA LYS A 184 -2.35 -11.51 15.54
C LYS A 184 -1.25 -12.55 15.27
N ALA A 185 -0.30 -12.23 14.39
CA ALA A 185 0.83 -13.10 14.08
C ALA A 185 1.74 -13.34 15.31
N GLU A 186 1.84 -12.34 16.19
CA GLU A 186 2.53 -12.40 17.48
C GLU A 186 1.68 -13.01 18.62
N ASN A 187 0.54 -13.63 18.32
CA ASN A 187 -0.41 -14.19 19.30
C ASN A 187 -0.95 -13.15 20.33
N LYS A 188 -0.95 -11.86 19.99
CA LYS A 188 -1.48 -10.74 20.78
C LYS A 188 -2.92 -10.36 20.33
N ALA A 189 -3.81 -11.35 20.19
CA ALA A 189 -5.15 -11.16 19.62
C ALA A 189 -6.04 -10.16 20.39
N GLU A 190 -5.92 -10.10 21.72
CA GLU A 190 -6.68 -9.13 22.52
C GLU A 190 -6.21 -7.70 22.26
N ASP A 191 -4.90 -7.46 22.14
CA ASP A 191 -4.40 -6.15 21.76
C ASP A 191 -4.85 -5.76 20.34
N ALA A 192 -4.91 -6.71 19.40
CA ALA A 192 -5.45 -6.47 18.07
C ALA A 192 -6.93 -6.02 18.11
N ARG A 193 -7.74 -6.63 19.00
CA ARG A 193 -9.14 -6.23 19.24
C ARG A 193 -9.24 -4.86 19.90
N LEU A 194 -8.37 -4.58 20.87
CA LEU A 194 -8.42 -3.34 21.65
C LEU A 194 -7.87 -2.13 20.92
N LEU A 195 -7.10 -2.31 19.84
CA LEU A 195 -6.47 -1.23 19.06
C LEU A 195 -7.46 -0.16 18.57
N GLN A 196 -8.71 -0.55 18.29
CA GLN A 196 -9.75 0.37 17.82
C GLN A 196 -10.18 1.40 18.88
N TYR A 197 -9.92 1.14 20.16
CA TYR A 197 -10.30 2.02 21.25
C TYR A 197 -9.18 3.01 21.55
N ALA A 198 -9.51 4.30 21.53
CA ALA A 198 -8.56 5.38 21.76
C ALA A 198 -7.83 5.30 23.11
N THR A 199 -8.47 4.70 24.13
CA THR A 199 -7.89 4.49 25.47
C THR A 199 -6.77 3.44 25.49
N HIS A 200 -6.84 2.43 24.62
CA HIS A 200 -5.86 1.34 24.58
C HIS A 200 -4.79 1.54 23.49
N ARG A 201 -5.14 2.25 22.41
CA ARG A 201 -4.24 2.46 21.28
C ARG A 201 -2.84 2.97 21.68
N PRO A 202 -2.67 3.99 22.56
CA PRO A 202 -1.33 4.47 22.92
C PRO A 202 -0.44 3.40 23.54
N ARG A 203 -0.97 2.57 24.46
CA ARG A 203 -0.18 1.51 25.10
C ARG A 203 0.22 0.42 24.10
N ILE A 204 -0.66 0.11 23.14
CA ILE A 204 -0.42 -0.93 22.14
C ILE A 204 0.63 -0.43 21.14
N ILE A 205 0.51 0.81 20.65
CA ILE A 205 1.51 1.44 19.77
C ILE A 205 2.88 1.47 20.45
N LYS A 206 2.94 1.84 21.73
CA LYS A 206 4.20 1.83 22.49
C LYS A 206 4.84 0.44 22.55
N SER A 207 4.03 -0.61 22.70
CA SER A 207 4.50 -1.99 22.65
C SER A 207 5.10 -2.34 21.28
N ILE A 208 4.39 -1.98 20.20
CA ILE A 208 4.86 -2.20 18.82
C ILE A 208 6.15 -1.40 18.53
N HIS A 209 6.28 -0.17 19.04
CA HIS A 209 7.53 0.60 18.92
C HIS A 209 8.71 -0.11 19.60
N ALA A 210 8.47 -0.76 20.74
CA ALA A 210 9.50 -1.56 21.40
C ALA A 210 9.85 -2.81 20.58
N ASP A 211 8.85 -3.48 19.99
CA ASP A 211 9.08 -4.62 19.09
C ASP A 211 9.92 -4.22 17.86
N ILE A 212 9.64 -3.05 17.25
CA ILE A 212 10.42 -2.49 16.13
C ILE A 212 11.87 -2.21 16.54
N ALA A 213 12.08 -1.55 17.69
CA ALA A 213 13.41 -1.21 18.18
C ALA A 213 14.24 -2.45 18.55
N ALA A 214 13.58 -3.53 18.97
CA ALA A 214 14.23 -4.78 19.34
C ALA A 214 14.46 -5.74 18.16
N PHE A 215 13.90 -5.46 16.98
CA PHE A 215 14.00 -6.34 15.82
C PHE A 215 15.39 -6.27 15.17
N PRO A 216 16.19 -7.35 15.19
CA PRO A 216 17.61 -7.27 14.79
C PRO A 216 17.84 -7.45 13.29
N GLU A 217 16.83 -7.86 12.53
CA GLU A 217 16.97 -8.35 11.15
C GLU A 217 16.53 -7.33 10.10
N TRP A 218 16.64 -6.05 10.41
CA TRP A 218 16.31 -4.98 9.46
C TRP A 218 17.14 -5.06 8.17
N ASP A 219 18.40 -5.49 8.24
CA ASP A 219 19.24 -5.70 7.06
C ASP A 219 18.67 -6.77 6.11
N GLU A 220 18.12 -7.85 6.67
CA GLU A 220 17.49 -8.92 5.90
C GLU A 220 16.16 -8.45 5.29
N VAL A 221 15.38 -7.65 6.03
CA VAL A 221 14.17 -6.99 5.51
C VAL A 221 14.52 -6.11 4.31
N LEU A 222 15.56 -5.29 4.41
CA LEU A 222 16.02 -4.44 3.30
C LEU A 222 16.47 -5.26 2.10
N ARG A 223 17.23 -6.34 2.33
CA ARG A 223 17.67 -7.26 1.28
C ARG A 223 16.48 -7.89 0.55
N LEU A 224 15.49 -8.42 1.28
CA LEU A 224 14.29 -9.03 0.70
C LEU A 224 13.40 -7.99 0.00
N ALA A 225 13.36 -6.76 0.49
CA ALA A 225 12.66 -5.66 -0.13
C ALA A 225 13.30 -5.20 -1.46
N GLY A 226 14.55 -5.60 -1.75
CA GLY A 226 15.33 -5.04 -2.85
C GLY A 226 15.73 -3.57 -2.60
N VAL A 227 15.85 -3.17 -1.34
CA VAL A 227 16.18 -1.81 -0.92
C VAL A 227 17.60 -1.79 -0.36
N ARG A 228 18.40 -0.82 -0.79
CA ARG A 228 19.75 -0.63 -0.26
C ARG A 228 19.69 0.24 1.01
N ALA A 229 20.43 -0.16 2.04
CA ALA A 229 20.68 0.69 3.21
C ALA A 229 21.38 2.00 2.81
N LEU A 230 21.11 3.08 3.55
CA LEU A 230 21.67 4.42 3.31
C LEU A 230 22.99 4.63 4.05
#